data_AF-A0A7M3P8H7-F1
#
_entry.id   AF-A0A7M3P8H7-F1
#
_cell.length_a   1.000
_cell.length_b   1.000
_cell.length_c   1.000
_cell.angle_alpha   90.00
_cell.angle_beta   90.00
_cell.angle_gamma   90.00
#
_symmetry.space_group_name_H-M   'P 1'
#
loop_
_entity.id
_entity.type
_entity.pdbx_description
1 polymer ?
#
loop_
_entity_poly.entity_id
_entity_poly.type
_entity_poly.pdbx_seq_one_letter_code
_entity_poly.pdbx_strand_id
1 'polypeptide(L)'
;MTSSAPAILTHTVNLDAITHNVKTVKAIAGVSEFMAVVKADGYSQGALQTAQAALAGGATQLGVATIDEALSLREELRATLDDGHTIPILAWIWDAAATSLVQRAVAADIDLGLPSMAHALAVANAGRALSVTPRVTVMVDTGLGRSGFSMANGDFEHAVAQLVELHKTGALNITGAFTHFACADEPGNESVDKQAQNFRAAIAALREAGLDELINHAANSPASLSRPDLAFDMVRPGLAIYGGEPIVGATHGLRPAMRWEASVILVKKLPEGQSVSYGQTWTADRDTTVGIVPCGYADGMMRSASGHFEVSINGTRYPQVGRVCMDQFVVDLGPDTDVEAGDTAVIVGDPTLGEPGLDDLAEASGTINYEILTAPKGRSERKWVRSRLASTAEDMRDLGEEIGRELAAGDLVILDGPLGAGKTTLTQGIARGMNVRGRVTSPTFTIAREHRPLATDGVTLIHVDAYRLFGEEGPGSDGEAFDALDSLDLDTDLEDSVVVAEWGMGLAEVLSERYLQVSIDRSRDDDARVVTWKWSK
;
A
#
# COMPACT_ATOMS: atom_id res chain seq x y z
N MET A 1 6.48 29.21 -7.72
CA MET A 1 5.82 27.88 -7.67
C MET A 1 4.33 28.10 -7.74
N THR A 2 3.66 27.66 -8.80
CA THR A 2 2.19 27.71 -8.87
C THR A 2 1.65 26.69 -7.88
N SER A 3 1.15 27.15 -6.74
CA SER A 3 0.33 26.33 -5.83
C SER A 3 -0.82 25.75 -6.66
N SER A 4 -0.71 24.50 -7.08
CA SER A 4 -1.82 23.79 -7.72
C SER A 4 -2.97 23.76 -6.71
N ALA A 5 -4.15 24.20 -7.12
CA ALA A 5 -5.34 24.10 -6.27
C ALA A 5 -5.50 22.64 -5.79
N PRO A 6 -5.89 22.41 -4.53
CA PRO A 6 -6.05 21.06 -4.01
C PRO A 6 -7.07 20.28 -4.85
N ALA A 7 -6.75 19.00 -5.10
CA ALA A 7 -7.59 18.11 -5.89
C ALA A 7 -8.96 17.91 -5.21
N ILE A 8 -10.03 18.02 -5.99
CA ILE A 8 -11.40 17.92 -5.49
C ILE A 8 -11.83 16.49 -5.13
N LEU A 9 -11.16 15.48 -5.70
CA LEU A 9 -11.36 14.05 -5.47
C LEU A 9 -9.98 13.39 -5.42
N THR A 10 -9.64 12.79 -4.28
CA THR A 10 -8.32 12.21 -4.02
C THR A 10 -8.45 10.77 -3.55
N HIS A 11 -7.59 9.91 -4.07
CA HIS A 11 -7.35 8.57 -3.56
C HIS A 11 -5.91 8.50 -3.02
N THR A 12 -5.77 8.57 -1.71
CA THR A 12 -4.50 8.50 -0.99
C THR A 12 -4.16 7.05 -0.63
N VAL A 13 -2.92 6.66 -0.88
CA VAL A 13 -2.37 5.33 -0.60
C VAL A 13 -1.27 5.44 0.45
N ASN A 14 -1.45 4.78 1.60
CA ASN A 14 -0.45 4.70 2.66
C ASN A 14 0.52 3.53 2.42
N LEU A 15 1.77 3.84 2.09
CA LEU A 15 2.80 2.86 1.78
C LEU A 15 3.34 2.13 3.02
N ASP A 16 3.30 2.73 4.21
CA ASP A 16 3.72 2.04 5.44
C ASP A 16 2.66 1.06 5.92
N ALA A 17 1.38 1.31 5.61
CA ALA A 17 0.32 0.32 5.82
C ALA A 17 0.61 -0.94 4.99
N ILE A 18 0.97 -0.79 3.70
CA ILE A 18 1.33 -1.92 2.83
C ILE A 18 2.54 -2.68 3.38
N THR A 19 3.60 -1.95 3.76
CA THR A 19 4.81 -2.51 4.37
C THR A 19 4.49 -3.31 5.64
N HIS A 20 3.67 -2.74 6.54
CA HIS A 20 3.21 -3.39 7.77
C HIS A 20 2.39 -4.64 7.48
N ASN A 21 1.47 -4.57 6.52
CA ASN A 21 0.59 -5.68 6.17
C ASN A 21 1.38 -6.86 5.60
N VAL A 22 2.38 -6.61 4.75
CA VAL A 22 3.27 -7.68 4.26
C VAL A 22 4.01 -8.36 5.41
N LYS A 23 4.60 -7.59 6.33
CA LYS A 23 5.26 -8.15 7.54
C LYS A 23 4.30 -9.00 8.36
N THR A 24 3.08 -8.51 8.56
CA THR A 24 2.03 -9.18 9.34
C THR A 24 1.58 -10.49 8.69
N VAL A 25 1.24 -10.47 7.40
CA VAL A 25 0.81 -11.67 6.67
C VAL A 25 1.94 -12.70 6.60
N LYS A 26 3.19 -12.25 6.37
CA LYS A 26 4.37 -13.13 6.35
C LYS A 26 4.59 -13.82 7.70
N ALA A 27 4.44 -13.08 8.81
CA ALA A 27 4.56 -13.62 10.16
C ALA A 27 3.45 -14.65 10.47
N ILE A 28 2.20 -14.36 10.09
CA ILE A 28 1.06 -15.28 10.29
C ILE A 28 1.24 -16.56 9.45
N ALA A 29 1.64 -16.42 8.19
CA ALA A 29 1.84 -17.56 7.29
C ALA A 29 3.05 -18.43 7.67
N GLY A 30 4.03 -17.86 8.40
CA GLY A 30 5.21 -18.60 8.86
C GLY A 30 6.18 -19.00 7.74
N VAL A 31 6.24 -18.23 6.64
CA VAL A 31 7.10 -18.51 5.47
C VAL A 31 8.13 -17.41 5.20
N SER A 32 9.27 -17.79 4.64
CA SER A 32 10.30 -16.85 4.18
C SER A 32 10.02 -16.29 2.80
N GLU A 33 9.44 -17.09 1.89
CA GLU A 33 9.10 -16.65 0.54
C GLU A 33 7.70 -16.05 0.48
N PHE A 34 7.60 -14.90 -0.18
CA PHE A 34 6.37 -14.13 -0.22
C PHE A 34 6.27 -13.39 -1.55
N MET A 35 5.24 -13.73 -2.33
CA MET A 35 4.93 -13.02 -3.56
C MET A 35 3.83 -11.98 -3.31
N ALA A 36 4.17 -10.70 -3.39
CA ALA A 36 3.19 -9.63 -3.33
C ALA A 36 2.45 -9.51 -4.66
N VAL A 37 1.12 -9.65 -4.64
CA VAL A 37 0.30 -9.57 -5.85
C VAL A 37 -0.10 -8.11 -6.11
N VAL A 38 0.48 -7.52 -7.17
CA VAL A 38 0.36 -6.10 -7.54
C VAL A 38 -0.25 -5.89 -8.94
N LYS A 39 -1.00 -6.88 -9.43
CA LYS A 39 -1.81 -6.79 -10.66
C LYS A 39 -2.84 -5.65 -10.60
N ALA A 40 -3.40 -5.29 -11.76
CA ALA A 40 -4.39 -4.23 -11.91
C ALA A 40 -3.89 -2.89 -11.33
N ASP A 41 -2.67 -2.50 -11.69
CA ASP A 41 -1.99 -1.31 -11.17
C ASP A 41 -1.94 -1.27 -9.63
N GLY A 42 -1.52 -2.39 -9.01
CA GLY A 42 -1.52 -2.54 -7.56
C GLY A 42 -2.93 -2.44 -6.97
N TYR A 43 -3.94 -3.08 -7.58
CA TYR A 43 -5.35 -2.91 -7.21
C TYR A 43 -5.78 -1.43 -7.21
N SER A 44 -5.42 -0.69 -8.27
CA SER A 44 -5.59 0.76 -8.44
C SER A 44 -4.79 1.64 -7.47
N GLN A 45 -3.89 1.07 -6.65
CA GLN A 45 -3.06 1.77 -5.67
C GLN A 45 -1.70 2.21 -6.22
N GLY A 46 -1.35 1.85 -7.45
CA GLY A 46 -0.06 2.13 -8.08
C GLY A 46 0.88 0.95 -7.95
N ALA A 47 1.15 0.25 -9.07
CA ALA A 47 1.92 -0.98 -9.08
C ALA A 47 3.36 -0.78 -8.55
N LEU A 48 4.07 0.24 -9.03
CA LEU A 48 5.46 0.51 -8.64
C LEU A 48 5.59 0.81 -7.15
N GLN A 49 4.84 1.79 -6.66
CA GLN A 49 4.94 2.25 -5.27
C GLN A 49 4.51 1.15 -4.30
N THR A 50 3.45 0.41 -4.66
CA THR A 50 3.02 -0.77 -3.89
C THR A 50 4.09 -1.86 -3.89
N ALA A 51 4.69 -2.15 -5.05
CA ALA A 51 5.75 -3.16 -5.15
C ALA A 51 6.95 -2.79 -4.26
N GLN A 52 7.41 -1.54 -4.30
CA GLN A 52 8.49 -1.05 -3.45
C GLN A 52 8.15 -1.17 -1.96
N ALA A 53 6.95 -0.76 -1.55
CA ALA A 53 6.48 -0.92 -0.18
C ALA A 53 6.38 -2.39 0.25
N ALA A 54 5.90 -3.26 -0.63
CA ALA A 54 5.82 -4.69 -0.35
C ALA A 54 7.21 -5.34 -0.21
N LEU A 55 8.17 -4.93 -1.05
CA LEU A 55 9.57 -5.36 -0.95
C LEU A 55 10.20 -4.89 0.37
N ALA A 56 9.97 -3.64 0.78
CA ALA A 56 10.37 -3.13 2.10
C ALA A 56 9.71 -3.90 3.27
N GLY A 57 8.50 -4.45 3.03
CA GLY A 57 7.81 -5.35 3.94
C GLY A 57 8.39 -6.77 3.99
N GLY A 58 9.32 -7.11 3.09
CA GLY A 58 9.97 -8.42 3.00
C GLY A 58 9.35 -9.36 1.97
N ALA A 59 8.61 -8.85 0.98
CA ALA A 59 8.26 -9.64 -0.20
C ALA A 59 9.55 -10.05 -0.96
N THR A 60 9.59 -11.28 -1.46
CA THR A 60 10.73 -11.84 -2.22
C THR A 60 10.44 -11.95 -3.71
N GLN A 61 9.16 -11.85 -4.09
CA GLN A 61 8.70 -11.91 -5.47
C GLN A 61 7.51 -10.99 -5.69
N LEU A 62 7.26 -10.59 -6.95
CA LEU A 62 6.08 -9.84 -7.36
C LEU A 62 5.22 -10.67 -8.31
N GLY A 63 3.90 -10.52 -8.20
CA GLY A 63 2.93 -11.22 -9.04
C GLY A 63 1.99 -10.25 -9.74
N VAL A 64 1.88 -10.35 -11.07
CA VAL A 64 0.97 -9.55 -11.90
C VAL A 64 0.13 -10.46 -12.80
N ALA A 65 -0.96 -9.93 -13.38
CA ALA A 65 -1.82 -10.74 -14.22
C ALA A 65 -1.21 -10.91 -15.61
N THR A 66 -0.83 -9.83 -16.28
CA THR A 66 -0.45 -9.85 -17.71
C THR A 66 1.04 -9.64 -17.93
N ILE A 67 1.52 -10.02 -19.12
CA ILE A 67 2.90 -9.72 -19.54
C ILE A 67 3.14 -8.20 -19.61
N ASP A 68 2.18 -7.42 -20.11
CA ASP A 68 2.35 -5.97 -20.23
C ASP A 68 2.52 -5.30 -18.85
N GLU A 69 1.73 -5.71 -17.85
CA GLU A 69 1.94 -5.27 -16.46
C GLU A 69 3.34 -5.60 -15.95
N ALA A 70 3.83 -6.81 -16.25
CA ALA A 70 5.15 -7.27 -15.81
C ALA A 70 6.28 -6.48 -16.47
N LEU A 71 6.15 -6.21 -17.77
CA LEU A 71 7.13 -5.43 -18.55
C LEU A 71 7.19 -3.99 -18.06
N SER A 72 6.04 -3.33 -17.88
CA SER A 72 5.97 -1.97 -17.34
C SER A 72 6.59 -1.89 -15.94
N LEU A 73 6.20 -2.80 -15.04
CA LEU A 73 6.73 -2.82 -13.68
C LEU A 73 8.24 -3.11 -13.66
N ARG A 74 8.73 -4.00 -14.53
CA ARG A 74 10.17 -4.28 -14.66
C ARG A 74 10.96 -3.05 -15.09
N GLU A 75 10.44 -2.30 -16.06
CA GLU A 75 11.08 -1.07 -16.55
C GLU A 75 11.16 -0.02 -15.44
N GLU A 76 10.05 0.21 -14.73
CA GLU A 76 9.98 1.18 -13.63
C GLU A 76 10.85 0.79 -12.44
N LEU A 77 10.89 -0.50 -12.06
CA LEU A 77 11.77 -0.99 -10.99
C LEU A 77 13.24 -0.82 -11.36
N ARG A 78 13.64 -1.12 -12.60
CA ARG A 78 15.01 -0.90 -13.07
C ARG A 78 15.42 0.57 -13.05
N ALA A 79 14.47 1.48 -13.25
CA ALA A 79 14.72 2.91 -13.20
C ALA A 79 14.83 3.45 -11.76
N THR A 80 14.43 2.67 -10.75
CA THR A 80 14.34 3.14 -9.35
C THR A 80 15.21 2.34 -8.37
N LEU A 81 15.64 1.13 -8.72
CA LEU A 81 16.54 0.29 -7.91
C LEU A 81 17.96 0.34 -8.47
N ASP A 82 18.91 0.87 -7.70
CA ASP A 82 20.32 1.07 -8.08
C ASP A 82 21.25 -0.09 -7.67
N ASP A 83 20.74 -1.13 -7.01
CA ASP A 83 21.55 -2.20 -6.40
C ASP A 83 21.91 -3.35 -7.36
N GLY A 84 21.43 -3.30 -8.61
CA GLY A 84 21.63 -4.35 -9.61
C GLY A 84 20.89 -5.65 -9.30
N HIS A 85 20.03 -5.69 -8.29
CA HIS A 85 19.27 -6.87 -7.91
C HIS A 85 17.98 -6.98 -8.75
N THR A 86 17.83 -8.09 -9.47
CA THR A 86 16.63 -8.36 -10.27
C THR A 86 15.59 -9.08 -9.42
N ILE A 87 14.57 -8.34 -8.97
CA ILE A 87 13.40 -8.92 -8.28
C ILE A 87 12.63 -9.84 -9.24
N PRO A 88 12.30 -11.10 -8.88
CA PRO A 88 11.47 -11.96 -9.72
C PRO A 88 10.05 -11.39 -9.90
N ILE A 89 9.52 -11.45 -11.13
CA ILE A 89 8.14 -11.04 -11.46
C ILE A 89 7.47 -12.18 -12.21
N LEU A 90 6.37 -12.71 -11.68
CA LEU A 90 5.56 -13.74 -12.32
C LEU A 90 4.31 -13.13 -12.99
N ALA A 91 4.10 -13.42 -14.27
CA ALA A 91 2.86 -13.14 -15.01
C ALA A 91 2.16 -14.44 -15.46
N TRP A 92 0.83 -14.50 -15.40
CA TRP A 92 0.10 -15.77 -15.62
C TRP A 92 -1.12 -15.70 -16.54
N ILE A 93 -1.43 -14.54 -17.12
CA ILE A 93 -2.51 -14.36 -18.11
C ILE A 93 -1.90 -13.80 -19.39
N TRP A 94 -1.74 -14.66 -20.39
CA TRP A 94 -1.19 -14.32 -21.69
C TRP A 94 -1.60 -15.36 -22.74
N ASP A 95 -1.50 -14.99 -24.02
CA ASP A 95 -1.86 -15.86 -25.15
C ASP A 95 -0.61 -16.53 -25.73
N ALA A 96 -0.61 -17.87 -25.81
CA ALA A 96 0.45 -18.65 -26.44
C ALA A 96 0.73 -18.26 -27.90
N ALA A 97 -0.26 -17.72 -28.61
CA ALA A 97 -0.10 -17.25 -29.99
C ALA A 97 0.61 -15.89 -30.10
N ALA A 98 0.70 -15.11 -29.01
CA ALA A 98 1.32 -13.79 -28.97
C ALA A 98 2.87 -13.87 -28.90
N THR A 99 3.47 -14.55 -29.87
CA THR A 99 4.91 -14.91 -29.91
C THR A 99 5.85 -13.73 -29.65
N SER A 100 5.58 -12.55 -30.21
CA SER A 100 6.40 -11.35 -29.98
C SER A 100 6.34 -10.85 -28.54
N LEU A 101 5.17 -10.91 -27.91
CA LEU A 101 4.97 -10.52 -26.52
C LEU A 101 5.68 -11.50 -25.57
N VAL A 102 5.59 -12.80 -25.86
CA VAL A 102 6.31 -13.84 -25.11
C VAL A 102 7.82 -13.65 -25.22
N GLN A 103 8.35 -13.37 -26.40
CA GLN A 103 9.78 -13.07 -26.58
C GLN A 103 10.22 -11.84 -25.79
N ARG A 104 9.41 -10.77 -25.75
CA ARG A 104 9.69 -9.59 -24.91
C ARG A 104 9.72 -9.94 -23.42
N ALA A 105 8.79 -10.75 -22.94
CA ALA A 105 8.76 -11.21 -21.55
C ALA A 105 10.04 -11.99 -21.19
N VAL A 106 10.42 -12.96 -22.02
CA VAL A 106 11.64 -13.75 -21.83
C VAL A 106 12.90 -12.87 -21.85
N ALA A 107 13.00 -11.93 -22.80
CA ALA A 107 14.13 -11.01 -22.87
C ALA A 107 14.23 -10.06 -21.67
N ALA A 108 13.10 -9.76 -21.01
CA ALA A 108 13.02 -8.91 -19.84
C ALA A 108 13.15 -9.67 -18.50
N ASP A 109 13.43 -10.98 -18.54
CA ASP A 109 13.53 -11.85 -17.37
C ASP A 109 12.24 -11.83 -16.52
N ILE A 110 11.11 -12.07 -17.19
CA ILE A 110 9.80 -12.26 -16.58
C ILE A 110 9.51 -13.76 -16.48
N ASP A 111 9.19 -14.23 -15.27
CA ASP A 111 8.73 -15.60 -15.04
C ASP A 111 7.30 -15.74 -15.61
N LEU A 112 7.01 -16.83 -16.31
CA LEU A 112 5.68 -17.07 -16.92
C LEU A 112 4.97 -18.27 -16.32
N GLY A 113 3.71 -18.06 -15.91
CA GLY A 113 2.79 -19.13 -15.55
C GLY A 113 2.37 -19.94 -16.78
N LEU A 114 2.39 -21.27 -16.66
CA LEU A 114 2.05 -22.20 -17.76
C LEU A 114 0.72 -22.90 -17.50
N PRO A 115 -0.39 -22.47 -18.14
CA PRO A 115 -1.67 -23.14 -18.00
C PRO A 115 -1.89 -24.31 -18.97
N SER A 116 -1.02 -24.51 -19.98
CA SER A 116 -1.12 -25.65 -20.91
C SER A 116 0.19 -25.93 -21.66
N MET A 117 0.27 -27.06 -22.36
CA MET A 117 1.44 -27.39 -23.20
C MET A 117 1.67 -26.40 -24.34
N ALA A 118 0.62 -25.79 -24.88
CA ALA A 118 0.76 -24.75 -25.90
C ALA A 118 1.57 -23.55 -25.36
N HIS A 119 1.34 -23.18 -24.10
CA HIS A 119 2.10 -22.13 -23.42
C HIS A 119 3.54 -22.58 -23.17
N ALA A 120 3.76 -23.80 -22.67
CA ALA A 120 5.10 -24.34 -22.44
C ALA A 120 5.96 -24.30 -23.72
N LEU A 121 5.38 -24.74 -24.86
CA LEU A 121 6.06 -24.73 -26.15
C LEU A 121 6.30 -23.31 -26.68
N ALA A 122 5.36 -22.37 -26.47
CA ALA A 122 5.55 -20.98 -26.85
C ALA A 122 6.75 -20.33 -26.12
N VAL A 123 6.86 -20.55 -24.80
CA VAL A 123 8.00 -20.04 -24.01
C VAL A 123 9.30 -20.73 -24.42
N ALA A 124 9.31 -22.04 -24.60
CA ALA A 124 10.49 -22.78 -25.05
C ALA A 124 11.01 -22.29 -26.42
N ASN A 125 10.10 -21.97 -27.34
CA ASN A 125 10.45 -21.39 -28.64
C ASN A 125 11.03 -19.97 -28.51
N ALA A 126 10.48 -19.15 -27.62
CA ALA A 126 11.03 -17.83 -27.31
C ALA A 126 12.44 -17.93 -26.70
N GLY A 127 12.64 -18.84 -25.74
CA GLY A 127 13.95 -19.12 -25.15
C GLY A 127 14.98 -19.57 -26.19
N ARG A 128 14.60 -20.48 -27.08
CA ARG A 128 15.44 -20.91 -28.21
C ARG A 128 15.83 -19.75 -29.13
N ALA A 129 14.88 -18.88 -29.48
CA ALA A 129 15.13 -17.73 -30.34
C ALA A 129 16.11 -16.72 -29.71
N LEU A 130 16.09 -16.61 -28.38
CA LEU A 130 16.93 -15.69 -27.61
C LEU A 130 18.20 -16.35 -27.04
N SER A 131 18.38 -17.66 -27.24
CA SER A 131 19.46 -18.46 -26.65
C SER A 131 19.54 -18.36 -25.12
N VAL A 132 18.38 -18.35 -24.45
CA VAL A 132 18.25 -18.35 -22.99
C VAL A 132 17.33 -19.50 -22.54
N THR A 133 17.44 -19.91 -21.28
CA THR A 133 16.52 -20.86 -20.65
C THR A 133 15.50 -20.08 -19.81
N PRO A 134 14.26 -19.88 -20.29
CA PRO A 134 13.28 -19.05 -19.59
C PRO A 134 12.79 -19.73 -18.31
N ARG A 135 12.49 -18.91 -17.30
CA ARG A 135 11.91 -19.35 -16.03
C ARG A 135 10.39 -19.42 -16.13
N VAL A 136 9.80 -20.50 -15.65
CA VAL A 136 8.37 -20.77 -15.75
C VAL A 136 7.83 -21.49 -14.54
N THR A 137 6.55 -21.28 -14.21
CA THR A 137 5.87 -21.97 -13.10
C THR A 137 4.62 -22.66 -13.61
N VAL A 138 4.46 -23.95 -13.31
CA VAL A 138 3.35 -24.76 -13.82
C VAL A 138 2.05 -24.39 -13.10
N MET A 139 1.00 -24.05 -13.84
CA MET A 139 -0.32 -23.81 -13.26
C MET A 139 -1.12 -25.11 -13.23
N VAL A 140 -1.62 -25.50 -12.06
CA VAL A 140 -2.42 -26.72 -11.89
C VAL A 140 -3.83 -26.33 -11.48
N ASP A 141 -4.83 -26.79 -12.25
CA ASP A 141 -6.22 -26.65 -11.85
C ASP A 141 -6.63 -27.83 -10.98
N THR A 142 -6.79 -27.52 -9.69
CA THR A 142 -7.07 -28.48 -8.62
C THR A 142 -8.54 -28.55 -8.24
N GLY A 143 -9.40 -27.77 -8.90
CA GLY A 143 -10.83 -27.70 -8.61
C GLY A 143 -11.47 -26.31 -8.75
N LEU A 144 -10.71 -25.29 -9.16
CA LEU A 144 -11.28 -23.96 -9.39
C LEU A 144 -11.99 -23.88 -10.76
N GLY A 145 -11.55 -24.67 -11.75
CA GLY A 145 -12.17 -24.70 -13.07
C GLY A 145 -11.89 -23.46 -13.92
N ARG A 146 -10.71 -22.83 -13.77
CA ARG A 146 -10.39 -21.53 -14.40
C ARG A 146 -9.18 -21.57 -15.33
N SER A 147 -8.00 -21.85 -14.81
CA SER A 147 -6.75 -21.87 -15.58
C SER A 147 -5.78 -22.86 -14.95
N GLY A 148 -4.98 -23.52 -15.78
CA GLY A 148 -4.05 -24.56 -15.34
C GLY A 148 -4.31 -25.88 -16.06
N PHE A 149 -3.31 -26.75 -16.01
CA PHE A 149 -3.47 -28.14 -16.38
C PHE A 149 -4.48 -28.79 -15.44
N SER A 150 -5.58 -29.27 -16.00
CA SER A 150 -6.67 -29.85 -15.22
C SER A 150 -6.31 -31.22 -14.71
N MET A 151 -6.46 -31.42 -13.40
CA MET A 151 -6.40 -32.75 -12.79
C MET A 151 -7.71 -33.53 -12.98
N ALA A 152 -8.82 -32.84 -13.26
CA ALA A 152 -10.13 -33.47 -13.35
C ALA A 152 -10.31 -34.31 -14.64
N ASN A 153 -9.57 -33.99 -15.70
CA ASN A 153 -9.67 -34.66 -17.00
C ASN A 153 -8.38 -35.40 -17.42
N GLY A 154 -7.35 -35.42 -16.58
CA GLY A 154 -6.07 -36.05 -16.87
C GLY A 154 -5.06 -35.16 -17.63
N ASP A 155 -5.37 -33.90 -17.94
CA ASP A 155 -4.48 -33.04 -18.73
C ASP A 155 -3.13 -32.82 -18.04
N PHE A 156 -3.13 -32.70 -16.72
CA PHE A 156 -1.92 -32.57 -15.93
C PHE A 156 -1.03 -33.81 -16.07
N GLU A 157 -1.59 -34.99 -15.85
CA GLU A 157 -0.90 -36.28 -15.92
C GLU A 157 -0.28 -36.51 -17.31
N HIS A 158 -1.00 -36.17 -18.38
CA HIS A 158 -0.47 -36.28 -19.75
C HIS A 158 0.66 -35.28 -20.04
N ALA A 159 0.70 -34.13 -19.35
CA ALA A 159 1.69 -33.09 -19.57
C ALA A 159 3.01 -33.31 -18.80
N VAL A 160 2.99 -34.01 -17.66
CA VAL A 160 4.16 -34.16 -16.76
C VAL A 160 5.42 -34.59 -17.52
N ALA A 161 5.35 -35.66 -18.32
CA ALA A 161 6.51 -36.20 -19.02
C ALA A 161 7.15 -35.17 -19.98
N GLN A 162 6.33 -34.41 -20.70
CA GLN A 162 6.81 -33.39 -21.63
C GLN A 162 7.38 -32.16 -20.91
N LEU A 163 6.74 -31.72 -19.82
CA LEU A 163 7.25 -30.62 -18.98
C LEU A 163 8.65 -30.96 -18.43
N VAL A 164 8.80 -32.17 -17.91
CA VAL A 164 10.07 -32.69 -17.38
C VAL A 164 11.14 -32.77 -18.46
N GLU A 165 10.78 -33.23 -19.67
CA GLU A 165 11.71 -33.27 -20.80
C GLU A 165 12.17 -31.86 -21.21
N LEU A 166 11.26 -30.89 -21.30
CA LEU A 166 11.59 -29.49 -21.57
C LEU A 166 12.52 -28.91 -20.50
N HIS A 167 12.36 -29.31 -19.24
CA HIS A 167 13.25 -28.91 -18.17
C HIS A 167 14.64 -29.54 -18.28
N LYS A 168 14.71 -30.87 -18.38
CA LYS A 168 15.98 -31.63 -18.44
C LYS A 168 16.84 -31.29 -19.66
N THR A 169 16.21 -30.89 -20.76
CA THR A 169 16.90 -30.44 -21.98
C THR A 169 17.36 -28.98 -21.93
N GLY A 170 17.05 -28.25 -20.85
CA GLY A 170 17.38 -26.83 -20.71
C GLY A 170 16.53 -25.91 -21.58
N ALA A 171 15.42 -26.40 -22.15
CA ALA A 171 14.49 -25.58 -22.92
C ALA A 171 13.64 -24.66 -22.02
N LEU A 172 13.37 -25.10 -20.79
CA LEU A 172 12.67 -24.35 -19.75
C LEU A 172 13.35 -24.56 -18.39
N ASN A 173 13.31 -23.57 -17.52
CA ASN A 173 13.60 -23.73 -16.10
C ASN A 173 12.28 -23.72 -15.33
N ILE A 174 11.79 -24.89 -14.92
CA ILE A 174 10.55 -25.00 -14.15
C ILE A 174 10.88 -24.69 -12.69
N THR A 175 10.38 -23.58 -12.19
CA THR A 175 10.70 -23.04 -10.86
C THR A 175 9.79 -23.58 -9.76
N GLY A 176 8.64 -24.14 -10.13
CA GLY A 176 7.60 -24.56 -9.21
C GLY A 176 6.30 -24.93 -9.91
N ALA A 177 5.32 -25.30 -9.09
CA ALA A 177 3.92 -25.37 -9.49
C ALA A 177 3.06 -24.45 -8.61
N PHE A 178 1.90 -24.04 -9.12
CA PHE A 178 0.93 -23.31 -8.33
C PHE A 178 -0.53 -23.57 -8.70
N THR A 179 -1.40 -23.38 -7.73
CA THR A 179 -2.85 -23.44 -7.89
C THR A 179 -3.53 -22.23 -7.23
N HIS A 180 -4.86 -22.17 -7.24
CA HIS A 180 -5.61 -21.11 -6.57
C HIS A 180 -6.87 -21.66 -5.91
N PHE A 181 -7.04 -21.38 -4.62
CA PHE A 181 -8.19 -21.85 -3.85
C PHE A 181 -9.47 -21.11 -4.24
N ALA A 182 -10.58 -21.83 -4.29
CA ALA A 182 -11.89 -21.32 -4.66
C ALA A 182 -12.62 -20.62 -3.51
N CYS A 183 -12.56 -21.21 -2.31
CA CYS A 183 -13.38 -20.80 -1.15
C CYS A 183 -12.51 -20.63 0.11
N ALA A 184 -11.28 -20.13 -0.04
CA ALA A 184 -10.37 -19.97 1.11
C ALA A 184 -10.84 -18.86 2.08
N ASP A 185 -11.65 -17.93 1.59
CA ASP A 185 -12.39 -16.89 2.31
C ASP A 185 -13.57 -17.43 3.14
N GLU A 186 -13.93 -18.70 2.97
CA GLU A 186 -14.95 -19.41 3.75
C GLU A 186 -14.29 -20.45 4.69
N PRO A 187 -14.00 -20.10 5.96
CA PRO A 187 -13.37 -21.01 6.90
C PRO A 187 -14.10 -22.35 7.03
N GLY A 188 -13.37 -23.45 6.88
CA GLY A 188 -13.91 -24.81 6.99
C GLY A 188 -14.55 -25.36 5.71
N ASN A 189 -14.54 -24.62 4.59
CA ASN A 189 -15.05 -25.13 3.32
C ASN A 189 -14.18 -26.30 2.79
N GLU A 190 -14.80 -27.47 2.60
CA GLU A 190 -14.12 -28.71 2.17
C GLU A 190 -13.40 -28.59 0.82
N SER A 191 -13.79 -27.63 -0.02
CA SER A 191 -13.15 -27.39 -1.32
C SER A 191 -11.65 -27.11 -1.14
N VAL A 192 -11.28 -26.34 -0.11
CA VAL A 192 -9.89 -25.96 0.15
C VAL A 192 -9.03 -27.19 0.43
N ASP A 193 -9.52 -28.11 1.27
CA ASP A 193 -8.78 -29.33 1.61
C ASP A 193 -8.68 -30.29 0.42
N LYS A 194 -9.74 -30.42 -0.38
CA LYS A 194 -9.72 -31.21 -1.62
C LYS A 194 -8.72 -30.64 -2.63
N GLN A 195 -8.72 -29.33 -2.85
CA GLN A 195 -7.75 -28.64 -3.71
C GLN A 195 -6.32 -28.81 -3.19
N ALA A 196 -6.11 -28.72 -1.87
CA ALA A 196 -4.80 -28.91 -1.26
C ALA A 196 -4.28 -30.35 -1.42
N GLN A 197 -5.14 -31.36 -1.30
CA GLN A 197 -4.79 -32.76 -1.56
C GLN A 197 -4.40 -32.97 -3.02
N ASN A 198 -5.20 -32.47 -3.96
CA ASN A 198 -4.89 -32.52 -5.39
C ASN A 198 -3.56 -31.82 -5.70
N PHE A 199 -3.32 -30.65 -5.12
CA PHE A 199 -2.07 -29.92 -5.34
C PHE A 199 -0.85 -30.66 -4.80
N ARG A 200 -0.94 -31.27 -3.61
CA ARG A 200 0.13 -32.13 -3.08
C ARG A 200 0.41 -33.32 -3.99
N ALA A 201 -0.62 -33.95 -4.56
CA ALA A 201 -0.45 -35.04 -5.52
C ALA A 201 0.24 -34.55 -6.82
N ALA A 202 -0.12 -33.37 -7.32
CA ALA A 202 0.54 -32.76 -8.47
C ALA A 202 2.03 -32.48 -8.21
N ILE A 203 2.37 -31.91 -7.05
CA ILE A 203 3.77 -31.69 -6.65
C ILE A 203 4.53 -33.01 -6.56
N ALA A 204 3.92 -34.05 -5.96
CA ALA A 204 4.53 -35.37 -5.85
C ALA A 204 4.82 -35.96 -7.24
N ALA A 205 3.87 -35.89 -8.18
CA ALA A 205 4.06 -36.39 -9.54
C ALA A 205 5.19 -35.67 -10.30
N LEU A 206 5.33 -34.34 -10.14
CA LEU A 206 6.43 -33.58 -10.74
C LEU A 206 7.78 -33.99 -10.15
N ARG A 207 7.86 -34.14 -8.82
CA ARG A 207 9.07 -34.60 -8.11
C ARG A 207 9.46 -36.01 -8.50
N GLU A 208 8.52 -36.95 -8.52
CA GLU A 208 8.76 -38.34 -8.95
C GLU A 208 9.26 -38.45 -10.39
N ALA A 209 8.85 -37.51 -11.26
CA ALA A 209 9.35 -37.43 -12.63
C ALA A 209 10.75 -36.76 -12.75
N GLY A 210 11.27 -36.20 -11.66
CA GLY A 210 12.62 -35.66 -11.53
C GLY A 210 12.71 -34.13 -11.54
N LEU A 211 11.69 -33.43 -11.01
CA LEU A 211 11.74 -32.00 -10.71
C LEU A 211 11.81 -31.79 -9.19
N ASP A 212 13.03 -31.79 -8.63
CA ASP A 212 13.23 -31.81 -7.17
C ASP A 212 13.25 -30.41 -6.52
N GLU A 213 13.77 -29.40 -7.21
CA GLU A 213 13.96 -28.02 -6.70
C GLU A 213 12.78 -27.10 -7.10
N LEU A 214 11.62 -27.29 -6.45
CA LEU A 214 10.39 -26.56 -6.75
C LEU A 214 9.96 -25.65 -5.60
N ILE A 215 9.71 -24.36 -5.90
CA ILE A 215 9.03 -23.40 -5.01
C ILE A 215 7.54 -23.38 -5.35
N ASN A 216 6.75 -24.11 -4.58
CA ASN A 216 5.33 -24.30 -4.81
C ASN A 216 4.49 -23.35 -3.98
N HIS A 217 3.39 -22.86 -4.57
CA HIS A 217 2.56 -21.87 -3.89
C HIS A 217 1.08 -22.04 -4.22
N ALA A 218 0.21 -21.82 -3.25
CA ALA A 218 -1.24 -21.92 -3.43
C ALA A 218 -1.99 -20.81 -2.69
N ALA A 219 -1.58 -20.52 -1.45
CA ALA A 219 -2.26 -19.60 -0.55
C ALA A 219 -2.40 -18.20 -1.14
N ASN A 220 -3.63 -17.79 -1.39
CA ASN A 220 -4.05 -16.40 -1.61
C ASN A 220 -4.24 -15.69 -0.24
N SER A 221 -4.68 -14.43 -0.24
CA SER A 221 -4.88 -13.64 1.00
C SER A 221 -5.58 -14.41 2.13
N PRO A 222 -6.78 -15.00 1.95
CA PRO A 222 -7.47 -15.68 3.05
C PRO A 222 -6.74 -16.93 3.55
N ALA A 223 -6.18 -17.76 2.66
CA ALA A 223 -5.42 -18.94 3.06
C ALA A 223 -4.09 -18.56 3.77
N SER A 224 -3.46 -17.46 3.37
CA SER A 224 -2.23 -16.97 4.01
C SER A 224 -2.46 -16.55 5.47
N LEU A 225 -3.68 -16.11 5.79
CA LEU A 225 -4.07 -15.65 7.11
C LEU A 225 -4.67 -16.75 8.01
N SER A 226 -5.36 -17.73 7.42
CA SER A 226 -6.14 -18.72 8.17
C SER A 226 -5.63 -20.17 8.06
N ARG A 227 -4.77 -20.47 7.08
CA ARG A 227 -4.30 -21.83 6.77
C ARG A 227 -2.77 -21.88 6.61
N PRO A 228 -1.99 -21.63 7.68
CA PRO A 228 -0.53 -21.75 7.63
C PRO A 228 -0.05 -23.15 7.22
N ASP A 229 -0.85 -24.20 7.44
CA ASP A 229 -0.58 -25.56 6.95
C ASP A 229 -0.63 -25.69 5.41
N LEU A 230 -1.15 -24.68 4.73
CA LEU A 230 -1.26 -24.56 3.28
C LEU A 230 -0.37 -23.44 2.71
N ALA A 231 0.62 -22.97 3.47
CA ALA A 231 1.55 -21.95 2.98
C ALA A 231 2.52 -22.50 1.91
N PHE A 232 2.75 -23.82 1.89
CA PHE A 232 3.73 -24.49 1.01
C PHE A 232 5.11 -23.83 1.11
N ASP A 233 5.75 -23.54 -0.02
CA ASP A 233 7.06 -22.90 -0.04
C ASP A 233 6.91 -21.36 -0.04
N MET A 234 5.83 -20.83 -0.63
CA MET A 234 5.56 -19.38 -0.77
C MET A 234 4.07 -19.04 -0.72
N VAL A 235 3.72 -17.91 -0.12
CA VAL A 235 2.34 -17.33 -0.15
C VAL A 235 2.19 -16.23 -1.19
N ARG A 236 0.95 -15.97 -1.63
CA ARG A 236 0.61 -14.97 -2.68
C ARG A 236 -0.56 -14.04 -2.32
N PRO A 237 -0.46 -13.26 -1.24
CA PRO A 237 -1.51 -12.32 -0.88
C PRO A 237 -1.61 -11.15 -1.87
N GLY A 238 -2.84 -10.76 -2.15
CA GLY A 238 -3.21 -9.54 -2.88
C GLY A 238 -3.93 -8.59 -1.92
N LEU A 239 -5.24 -8.72 -1.76
CA LEU A 239 -6.06 -7.87 -0.87
C LEU A 239 -5.42 -7.56 0.49
N ALA A 240 -4.90 -8.58 1.18
CA ALA A 240 -4.40 -8.43 2.54
C ALA A 240 -3.22 -7.44 2.63
N ILE A 241 -2.40 -7.31 1.59
CA ILE A 241 -1.28 -6.34 1.61
C ILE A 241 -1.80 -4.90 1.59
N TYR A 242 -3.02 -4.66 1.12
CA TYR A 242 -3.67 -3.34 1.10
C TYR A 242 -4.58 -3.08 2.30
N GLY A 243 -4.62 -3.99 3.27
CA GLY A 243 -5.38 -3.80 4.50
C GLY A 243 -6.82 -4.30 4.47
N GLY A 244 -7.25 -4.93 3.36
CA GLY A 244 -8.58 -5.53 3.30
C GLY A 244 -8.59 -6.91 3.96
N GLU A 245 -9.58 -7.15 4.83
CA GLU A 245 -9.79 -8.44 5.47
C GLU A 245 -10.54 -9.38 4.51
N PRO A 246 -9.97 -10.54 4.14
CA PRO A 246 -10.59 -11.43 3.17
C PRO A 246 -11.58 -12.42 3.80
N ILE A 247 -11.72 -12.43 5.14
CA ILE A 247 -12.59 -13.35 5.88
C ILE A 247 -13.53 -12.51 6.73
N VAL A 248 -14.83 -12.66 6.50
CA VAL A 248 -15.87 -11.88 7.19
C VAL A 248 -15.79 -12.10 8.70
N GLY A 249 -15.75 -11.01 9.46
CA GLY A 249 -15.73 -11.02 10.93
C GLY A 249 -14.38 -11.39 11.56
N ALA A 250 -13.33 -11.60 10.76
CA ALA A 250 -11.97 -11.81 11.26
C ALA A 250 -11.15 -10.53 11.19
N THR A 251 -10.23 -10.36 12.13
CA THR A 251 -9.27 -9.24 12.15
C THR A 251 -7.88 -9.78 12.40
N HIS A 252 -6.94 -9.46 11.52
CA HIS A 252 -5.56 -9.96 11.56
C HIS A 252 -4.53 -8.85 11.84
N GLY A 253 -5.00 -7.68 12.30
CA GLY A 253 -4.13 -6.53 12.56
C GLY A 253 -3.61 -5.85 11.29
N LEU A 254 -4.33 -6.03 10.18
CA LEU A 254 -4.05 -5.33 8.93
C LEU A 254 -4.47 -3.86 9.04
N ARG A 255 -3.73 -2.99 8.35
CA ARG A 255 -3.95 -1.55 8.31
C ARG A 255 -4.49 -1.15 6.94
N PRO A 256 -5.64 -0.46 6.84
CA PRO A 256 -6.14 0.06 5.56
C PRO A 256 -5.09 0.93 4.86
N ALA A 257 -4.77 0.59 3.62
CA ALA A 257 -3.83 1.38 2.82
C ALA A 257 -4.53 2.50 2.04
N MET A 258 -5.79 2.29 1.64
CA MET A 258 -6.55 3.22 0.82
C MET A 258 -7.35 4.20 1.67
N ARG A 259 -7.30 5.48 1.28
CA ARG A 259 -8.25 6.52 1.68
C ARG A 259 -8.79 7.23 0.45
N TRP A 260 -10.10 7.18 0.23
CA TRP A 260 -10.77 7.81 -0.90
C TRP A 260 -11.70 8.91 -0.39
N GLU A 261 -11.46 10.14 -0.81
CA GLU A 261 -12.08 11.33 -0.24
C GLU A 261 -12.26 12.45 -1.26
N ALA A 262 -13.19 13.36 -0.99
CA ALA A 262 -13.47 14.50 -1.85
C ALA A 262 -13.82 15.74 -1.03
N SER A 263 -13.56 16.91 -1.60
CA SER A 263 -14.01 18.16 -1.00
C SER A 263 -15.51 18.34 -1.22
N VAL A 264 -16.27 18.69 -0.18
CA VAL A 264 -17.67 19.08 -0.27
C VAL A 264 -17.73 20.37 -1.08
N ILE A 265 -18.33 20.34 -2.28
CA ILE A 265 -18.27 21.50 -3.20
C ILE A 265 -19.43 22.48 -3.03
N LEU A 266 -20.52 22.05 -2.39
CA LEU A 266 -21.69 22.88 -2.15
C LEU A 266 -22.44 22.35 -0.93
N VAL A 267 -22.81 23.27 -0.06
CA VAL A 267 -23.74 23.04 1.05
C VAL A 267 -24.96 23.93 0.83
N LYS A 268 -26.18 23.38 0.93
CA LYS A 268 -27.41 24.15 0.77
C LYS A 268 -28.57 23.61 1.58
N LYS A 269 -29.46 24.50 1.99
CA LYS A 269 -30.73 24.13 2.66
C LYS A 269 -31.68 23.45 1.69
N LEU A 270 -32.43 22.48 2.20
CA LEU A 270 -33.44 21.72 1.49
C LEU A 270 -34.70 21.63 2.36
N PRO A 271 -35.81 22.29 1.98
CA PRO A 271 -37.05 22.24 2.74
C PRO A 271 -37.69 20.86 2.77
N GLU A 272 -38.52 20.62 3.80
CA GLU A 272 -39.41 19.46 3.88
C GLU A 272 -40.21 19.27 2.57
N GLY A 273 -40.32 18.03 2.12
CA GLY A 273 -41.06 17.65 0.91
C GLY A 273 -40.30 17.85 -0.40
N GLN A 274 -39.08 18.41 -0.39
CA GLN A 274 -38.25 18.51 -1.59
C GLN A 274 -37.46 17.22 -1.83
N SER A 275 -37.49 16.72 -3.08
CA SER A 275 -36.79 15.50 -3.49
C SER A 275 -35.38 15.73 -4.03
N VAL A 276 -34.53 14.70 -3.90
CA VAL A 276 -33.12 14.74 -4.32
C VAL A 276 -32.84 13.79 -5.49
N SER A 277 -32.02 14.27 -6.44
CA SER A 277 -31.43 13.51 -7.55
C SER A 277 -32.45 12.88 -8.53
N TYR A 278 -31.93 12.08 -9.47
CA TYR A 278 -32.71 11.46 -10.55
C TYR A 278 -33.76 10.49 -10.01
N GLY A 279 -34.97 10.57 -10.57
CA GLY A 279 -36.08 9.70 -10.20
C GLY A 279 -36.66 10.01 -8.82
N GLN A 280 -36.13 11.01 -8.10
CA GLN A 280 -36.66 11.49 -6.82
C GLN A 280 -36.90 10.34 -5.83
N THR A 281 -35.91 9.46 -5.70
CA THR A 281 -36.00 8.25 -4.84
C THR A 281 -35.87 8.55 -3.36
N TRP A 282 -35.53 9.79 -3.00
CA TRP A 282 -35.48 10.30 -1.63
C TRP A 282 -36.12 11.69 -1.60
N THR A 283 -36.92 11.94 -0.57
CA THR A 283 -37.62 13.20 -0.30
C THR A 283 -37.37 13.56 1.15
N ALA A 284 -37.00 14.81 1.40
CA ALA A 284 -36.76 15.29 2.76
C ALA A 284 -38.05 15.19 3.59
N ASP A 285 -37.97 14.53 4.74
CA ASP A 285 -39.06 14.39 5.70
C ASP A 285 -39.12 15.54 6.72
N ARG A 286 -38.12 16.44 6.67
CA ARG A 286 -37.99 17.67 7.44
C ARG A 286 -37.14 18.68 6.69
N ASP A 287 -37.18 19.93 7.11
CA ASP A 287 -36.18 20.92 6.71
C ASP A 287 -34.78 20.39 7.09
N THR A 288 -33.88 20.32 6.12
CA THR A 288 -32.52 19.80 6.30
C THR A 288 -31.50 20.60 5.50
N THR A 289 -30.22 20.25 5.62
CA THR A 289 -29.12 20.74 4.80
C THR A 289 -28.52 19.57 4.04
N VAL A 290 -28.18 19.79 2.77
CA VAL A 290 -27.51 18.77 1.94
C VAL A 290 -26.16 19.24 1.45
N GLY A 291 -25.21 18.32 1.41
CA GLY A 291 -23.88 18.50 0.84
C GLY A 291 -23.76 17.82 -0.52
N ILE A 292 -22.95 18.37 -1.42
CA ILE A 292 -22.62 17.77 -2.71
C ILE A 292 -21.16 17.31 -2.69
N VAL A 293 -20.96 16.02 -3.00
CA VAL A 293 -19.65 15.39 -3.07
C VAL A 293 -19.34 15.06 -4.54
N PRO A 294 -18.23 15.56 -5.13
CA PRO A 294 -17.94 15.47 -6.56
C PRO A 294 -17.31 14.12 -6.96
N CYS A 295 -17.94 13.02 -6.54
CA CYS A 295 -17.58 11.66 -6.91
C CYS A 295 -18.80 10.94 -7.48
N GLY A 296 -18.68 10.33 -8.66
CA GLY A 296 -19.76 9.57 -9.27
C GLY A 296 -19.27 8.29 -9.94
N TYR A 297 -20.17 7.63 -10.66
CA TYR A 297 -19.84 6.32 -11.26
C TYR A 297 -18.81 6.40 -12.39
N ALA A 298 -18.54 7.58 -12.96
CA ALA A 298 -17.40 7.78 -13.87
C ALA A 298 -16.06 7.70 -13.13
N ASP A 299 -16.03 8.01 -11.84
CA ASP A 299 -14.82 7.98 -11.00
C ASP A 299 -14.64 6.64 -10.26
N GLY A 300 -15.60 5.72 -10.39
CA GLY A 300 -15.57 4.42 -9.71
C GLY A 300 -16.73 4.17 -8.76
N MET A 301 -17.48 5.20 -8.35
CA MET A 301 -18.51 5.04 -7.34
C MET A 301 -19.64 4.14 -7.82
N MET A 302 -19.96 3.10 -7.05
CA MET A 302 -21.00 2.15 -7.43
C MET A 302 -22.37 2.82 -7.40
N ARG A 303 -23.02 2.87 -8.56
CA ARG A 303 -24.40 3.36 -8.62
C ARG A 303 -25.38 2.46 -7.85
N SER A 304 -25.06 1.17 -7.70
CA SER A 304 -25.84 0.21 -6.90
C SER A 304 -25.90 0.58 -5.41
N ALA A 305 -24.89 1.29 -4.87
CA ALA A 305 -24.89 1.74 -3.49
C ALA A 305 -25.84 2.91 -3.20
N SER A 306 -26.54 3.47 -4.20
CA SER A 306 -27.43 4.63 -4.01
C SER A 306 -28.40 4.45 -2.83
N GLY A 307 -28.29 5.30 -1.81
CA GLY A 307 -29.13 5.31 -0.62
C GLY A 307 -28.72 4.31 0.48
N HIS A 308 -27.59 3.64 0.33
CA HIS A 308 -27.17 2.53 1.21
C HIS A 308 -25.78 2.69 1.81
N PHE A 309 -25.13 3.85 1.65
CA PHE A 309 -23.82 4.12 2.23
C PHE A 309 -23.78 5.49 2.90
N GLU A 310 -22.73 5.70 3.69
CA GLU A 310 -22.44 6.93 4.41
C GLU A 310 -21.04 7.43 4.04
N VAL A 311 -20.80 8.73 4.26
CA VAL A 311 -19.46 9.32 4.24
C VAL A 311 -19.14 9.90 5.62
N SER A 312 -17.86 10.00 5.99
CA SER A 312 -17.45 10.75 7.18
C SER A 312 -17.03 12.17 6.81
N ILE A 313 -17.58 13.18 7.48
CA ILE A 313 -17.19 14.60 7.37
C ILE A 313 -16.99 15.12 8.79
N ASN A 314 -15.82 15.73 9.06
CA ASN A 314 -15.47 16.27 10.38
C ASN A 314 -15.71 15.28 11.55
N GLY A 315 -15.43 13.98 11.32
CA GLY A 315 -15.60 12.92 12.31
C GLY A 315 -17.04 12.41 12.49
N THR A 316 -18.02 12.97 11.76
CA THR A 316 -19.43 12.55 11.81
C THR A 316 -19.82 11.81 10.53
N ARG A 317 -20.55 10.70 10.65
CA ARG A 317 -21.09 9.97 9.50
C ARG A 317 -22.40 10.59 9.00
N TYR A 318 -22.49 10.78 7.69
CA TYR A 318 -23.64 11.35 7.00
C TYR A 318 -24.11 10.41 5.89
N PRO A 319 -25.42 10.10 5.82
CA PRO A 319 -25.96 9.21 4.81
C PRO A 319 -25.99 9.85 3.43
N GLN A 320 -25.66 9.06 2.40
CA GLN A 320 -25.90 9.45 1.03
C GLN A 320 -27.41 9.34 0.71
N VAL A 321 -27.96 10.38 0.08
CA VAL A 321 -29.40 10.46 -0.25
C VAL A 321 -29.65 10.65 -1.75
N GLY A 322 -30.70 10.00 -2.25
CA GLY A 322 -31.02 9.93 -3.68
C GLY A 322 -30.06 9.04 -4.46
N ARG A 323 -29.98 9.23 -5.78
CA ARG A 323 -29.11 8.42 -6.64
C ARG A 323 -27.71 9.01 -6.78
N VAL A 324 -26.71 8.13 -6.79
CA VAL A 324 -25.36 8.44 -7.29
C VAL A 324 -25.44 8.79 -8.79
N CYS A 325 -24.90 9.95 -9.15
CA CYS A 325 -24.85 10.45 -10.53
C CYS A 325 -23.51 10.08 -11.20
N MET A 326 -23.34 10.51 -12.46
CA MET A 326 -22.10 10.26 -13.22
C MET A 326 -20.88 10.84 -12.51
N ASP A 327 -21.03 12.03 -11.91
CA ASP A 327 -19.91 12.83 -11.44
C ASP A 327 -20.00 13.27 -9.97
N GLN A 328 -21.11 12.95 -9.29
CA GLN A 328 -21.38 13.43 -7.93
C GLN A 328 -22.48 12.64 -7.23
N PHE A 329 -22.55 12.75 -5.90
CA PHE A 329 -23.69 12.34 -5.09
C PHE A 329 -24.02 13.40 -4.04
N VAL A 330 -25.16 13.23 -3.37
CA VAL A 330 -25.70 14.16 -2.37
C VAL A 330 -25.75 13.46 -1.02
N VAL A 331 -25.32 14.15 0.04
CA VAL A 331 -25.38 13.67 1.42
C VAL A 331 -26.33 14.53 2.23
N ASP A 332 -27.10 13.92 3.13
CA ASP A 332 -27.95 14.64 4.08
C ASP A 332 -27.13 14.97 5.33
N LEU A 333 -26.93 16.28 5.54
CA LEU A 333 -26.12 16.82 6.64
C LEU A 333 -26.96 17.11 7.89
N GLY A 334 -28.29 17.04 7.79
CA GLY A 334 -29.20 17.41 8.86
C GLY A 334 -29.44 18.93 9.00
N PRO A 335 -30.37 19.33 9.88
CA PRO A 335 -30.79 20.73 10.03
C PRO A 335 -29.75 21.65 10.67
N ASP A 336 -28.92 21.12 11.58
CA ASP A 336 -28.01 21.90 12.44
C ASP A 336 -26.53 21.59 12.15
N THR A 337 -26.19 21.34 10.88
CA THR A 337 -24.81 21.04 10.47
C THR A 337 -23.91 22.28 10.51
N ASP A 338 -22.66 22.08 10.89
CA ASP A 338 -21.55 23.04 10.76
C ASP A 338 -20.66 22.74 9.53
N VAL A 339 -21.02 21.76 8.71
CA VAL A 339 -20.27 21.40 7.51
C VAL A 339 -20.33 22.51 6.48
N GLU A 340 -19.17 22.90 5.97
CA GLU A 340 -19.01 23.94 4.96
C GLU A 340 -18.46 23.39 3.64
N ALA A 341 -18.64 24.16 2.56
CA ALA A 341 -17.97 23.85 1.30
C ALA A 341 -16.45 23.99 1.49
N GLY A 342 -15.69 22.97 1.08
CA GLY A 342 -14.27 22.85 1.37
C GLY A 342 -13.95 21.67 2.29
N ASP A 343 -14.87 21.31 3.19
CA ASP A 343 -14.69 20.20 4.13
C ASP A 343 -14.48 18.87 3.41
N THR A 344 -13.80 17.94 4.06
CA THR A 344 -13.42 16.66 3.47
C THR A 344 -14.47 15.59 3.77
N ALA A 345 -15.06 15.03 2.71
CA ALA A 345 -15.92 13.85 2.77
C ALA A 345 -15.13 12.59 2.47
N VAL A 346 -14.94 11.75 3.48
CA VAL A 346 -14.28 10.44 3.39
C VAL A 346 -15.28 9.40 2.95
N ILE A 347 -15.06 8.85 1.76
CA ILE A 347 -15.89 7.81 1.13
C ILE A 347 -15.45 6.43 1.59
N VAL A 348 -14.13 6.21 1.64
CA VAL A 348 -13.49 5.02 2.20
C VAL A 348 -12.25 5.46 2.97
N GLY A 349 -12.03 4.94 4.16
CA GLY A 349 -10.92 5.28 5.02
C GLY A 349 -10.66 4.20 6.07
N ASP A 350 -10.28 4.63 7.27
CA ASP A 350 -9.93 3.73 8.37
C ASP A 350 -11.08 3.61 9.38
N PRO A 351 -11.71 2.42 9.50
CA PRO A 351 -12.80 2.21 10.46
C PRO A 351 -12.42 2.48 11.92
N THR A 352 -11.14 2.37 12.29
CA THR A 352 -10.66 2.68 13.65
C THR A 352 -10.75 4.18 13.96
N LEU A 353 -10.88 5.02 12.93
CA LEU A 353 -11.10 6.46 13.05
C LEU A 353 -12.59 6.84 12.95
N GLY A 354 -13.50 5.86 12.87
CA GLY A 354 -14.94 6.09 12.67
C GLY A 354 -15.34 6.33 11.20
N GLU A 355 -14.41 6.16 10.27
CA GLU A 355 -14.63 6.37 8.83
C GLU A 355 -15.23 5.12 8.18
N PRO A 356 -15.95 5.25 7.04
CA PRO A 356 -16.40 4.09 6.28
C PRO A 356 -15.24 3.23 5.78
N GLY A 357 -15.32 1.92 5.95
CA GLY A 357 -14.32 0.97 5.46
C GLY A 357 -14.58 0.48 4.03
N LEU A 358 -13.66 -0.33 3.51
CA LEU A 358 -13.86 -1.05 2.23
C LEU A 358 -15.11 -1.95 2.29
N ASP A 359 -15.32 -2.65 3.40
CA ASP A 359 -16.42 -3.59 3.56
C ASP A 359 -17.78 -2.87 3.66
N ASP A 360 -17.83 -1.70 4.30
CA ASP A 360 -19.06 -0.88 4.39
C ASP A 360 -19.59 -0.55 2.99
N LEU A 361 -18.70 -0.09 2.09
CA LEU A 361 -19.08 0.25 0.72
C LEU A 361 -19.33 -0.99 -0.15
N ALA A 362 -18.63 -2.10 0.13
CA ALA A 362 -18.85 -3.37 -0.55
C ALA A 362 -20.26 -3.91 -0.25
N GLU A 363 -20.66 -3.93 1.03
CA GLU A 363 -21.99 -4.34 1.46
C GLU A 363 -23.07 -3.44 0.84
N ALA A 364 -22.91 -2.13 0.93
CA ALA A 364 -23.82 -1.15 0.33
C ALA A 364 -24.01 -1.37 -1.19
N SER A 365 -22.96 -1.82 -1.87
CA SER A 365 -22.95 -2.02 -3.33
C SER A 365 -23.38 -3.42 -3.76
N GLY A 366 -23.50 -4.38 -2.83
CA GLY A 366 -23.75 -5.79 -3.12
C GLY A 366 -22.56 -6.51 -3.76
N THR A 367 -21.33 -6.18 -3.33
CA THR A 367 -20.08 -6.72 -3.88
C THR A 367 -19.05 -7.03 -2.77
N ILE A 368 -17.78 -7.14 -3.13
CA ILE A 368 -16.65 -7.46 -2.25
C ILE A 368 -15.65 -6.30 -2.17
N ASN A 369 -14.90 -6.22 -1.07
CA ASN A 369 -13.86 -5.19 -0.86
C ASN A 369 -12.78 -5.15 -1.96
N TYR A 370 -12.51 -6.26 -2.64
CA TYR A 370 -11.63 -6.31 -3.80
C TYR A 370 -12.09 -5.37 -4.92
N GLU A 371 -13.40 -5.30 -5.19
CA GLU A 371 -13.94 -4.42 -6.23
C GLU A 371 -13.85 -2.96 -5.78
N ILE A 372 -14.14 -2.68 -4.50
CA ILE A 372 -14.03 -1.34 -3.92
C ILE A 372 -12.59 -0.82 -3.99
N LEU A 373 -11.60 -1.65 -3.65
CA LEU A 373 -10.19 -1.28 -3.71
C LEU A 373 -9.76 -0.89 -5.13
N THR A 374 -10.30 -1.58 -6.15
CA THR A 374 -10.02 -1.29 -7.57
C THR A 374 -10.87 -0.17 -8.17
N ALA A 375 -11.87 0.33 -7.43
CA ALA A 375 -12.88 1.23 -7.97
C ALA A 375 -12.36 2.61 -8.40
N PRO A 376 -11.52 3.30 -7.61
CA PRO A 376 -11.10 4.67 -7.93
C PRO A 376 -10.43 4.77 -9.31
N LYS A 377 -10.96 5.67 -10.14
CA LYS A 377 -10.50 5.91 -11.51
C LYS A 377 -10.95 7.30 -11.99
N GLY A 378 -10.77 7.58 -13.28
CA GLY A 378 -11.30 8.79 -13.89
C GLY A 378 -10.65 10.05 -13.31
N ARG A 379 -11.42 10.88 -12.60
CA ARG A 379 -10.94 12.17 -12.07
C ARG A 379 -10.29 12.07 -10.70
N SER A 380 -10.31 10.88 -10.07
CA SER A 380 -9.66 10.66 -8.79
C SER A 380 -8.15 10.82 -8.91
N GLU A 381 -7.57 11.82 -8.26
CA GLU A 381 -6.12 12.01 -8.20
C GLU A 381 -5.51 11.04 -7.20
N ARG A 382 -4.61 10.17 -7.65
CA ARG A 382 -3.91 9.25 -6.77
C ARG A 382 -2.71 9.93 -6.10
N LYS A 383 -2.59 9.79 -4.79
CA LYS A 383 -1.46 10.26 -3.99
C LYS A 383 -0.88 9.13 -3.17
N TRP A 384 0.44 9.17 -2.93
CA TRP A 384 1.11 8.23 -2.04
C TRP A 384 1.67 8.98 -0.85
N VAL A 385 1.45 8.42 0.34
CA VAL A 385 1.94 8.97 1.59
C VAL A 385 2.63 7.89 2.40
N ARG A 386 3.55 8.32 3.26
CA ARG A 386 4.05 7.53 4.37
C ARG A 386 3.42 8.07 5.65
N SER A 387 2.65 7.24 6.36
CA SER A 387 1.88 7.68 7.51
C SER A 387 1.64 6.56 8.52
N ARG A 388 1.57 6.92 9.80
CA ARG A 388 1.33 5.99 10.90
C ARG A 388 0.51 6.65 12.00
N LEU A 389 -0.52 5.94 12.46
CA LEU A 389 -1.19 6.25 13.72
C LEU A 389 -0.31 5.80 14.89
N ALA A 390 0.05 6.74 15.75
CA ALA A 390 0.76 6.50 17.00
C ALA A 390 -0.16 6.81 18.17
N SER A 391 -0.70 5.78 18.81
CA SER A 391 -1.63 5.90 19.93
C SER A 391 -0.93 6.09 21.27
N THR A 392 0.36 5.72 21.35
CA THR A 392 1.17 5.84 22.56
C THR A 392 2.47 6.59 22.32
N ALA A 393 3.09 7.05 23.41
CA ALA A 393 4.44 7.59 23.34
C ALA A 393 5.48 6.55 22.91
N GLU A 394 5.23 5.25 23.10
CA GLU A 394 6.13 4.21 22.61
C GLU A 394 5.95 4.00 21.11
N ASP A 395 4.74 4.05 20.57
CA ASP A 395 4.48 3.98 19.13
C ASP A 395 5.23 5.10 18.38
N MET A 396 5.28 6.30 18.98
CA MET A 396 6.08 7.43 18.47
C MET A 396 7.58 7.12 18.50
N ARG A 397 8.08 6.44 19.53
CA ARG A 397 9.51 6.07 19.60
C ARG A 397 9.84 4.94 18.63
N ASP A 398 8.95 3.97 18.46
CA ASP A 398 9.12 2.87 17.50
C ASP A 398 9.18 3.42 16.07
N LEU A 399 8.27 4.35 15.73
CA LEU A 399 8.34 5.05 14.45
C LEU A 399 9.65 5.83 14.29
N GLY A 400 10.05 6.57 15.31
CA GLY A 400 11.30 7.32 15.29
C GLY A 400 12.50 6.39 15.12
N GLU A 401 12.52 5.24 15.79
CA GLU A 401 13.59 4.25 15.70
C GLU A 401 13.69 3.66 14.29
N GLU A 402 12.56 3.38 13.64
CA GLU A 402 12.54 2.95 12.24
C GLU A 402 13.11 4.02 11.31
N ILE A 403 12.66 5.28 11.44
CA ILE A 403 13.20 6.41 10.65
C ILE A 403 14.70 6.53 10.90
N GLY A 404 15.14 6.53 12.15
CA GLY A 404 16.54 6.73 12.53
C GLY A 404 17.50 5.66 12.00
N ARG A 405 17.03 4.44 11.72
CA ARG A 405 17.83 3.38 11.08
C ARG A 405 18.08 3.63 9.59
N GLU A 406 17.24 4.44 8.95
CA GLU A 406 17.35 4.78 7.52
C GLU A 406 18.20 6.04 7.28
N LEU A 407 18.49 6.83 8.33
CA LEU A 407 19.22 8.09 8.20
C LEU A 407 20.74 7.87 8.08
N ALA A 408 21.38 8.69 7.26
CA ALA A 408 22.82 8.75 7.06
C ALA A 408 23.35 10.17 7.28
N ALA A 409 24.67 10.31 7.41
CA ALA A 409 25.31 11.63 7.44
C ALA A 409 24.89 12.44 6.19
N GLY A 410 24.55 13.71 6.38
CA GLY A 410 23.95 14.57 5.35
C GLY A 410 22.43 14.70 5.45
N ASP A 411 21.75 13.84 6.20
CA ASP A 411 20.28 13.87 6.28
C ASP A 411 19.77 14.90 7.29
N LEU A 412 18.86 15.76 6.81
CA LEU A 412 18.09 16.69 7.62
C LEU A 412 16.67 16.16 7.85
N VAL A 413 16.22 16.15 9.10
CA VAL A 413 14.84 15.83 9.50
C VAL A 413 14.17 17.05 10.10
N ILE A 414 13.07 17.50 9.51
CA ILE A 414 12.28 18.64 9.98
C ILE A 414 10.99 18.10 10.62
N LEU A 415 10.81 18.39 11.92
CA LEU A 415 9.63 17.97 12.68
C LEU A 415 8.66 19.14 12.87
N ASP A 416 7.48 19.00 12.29
CA ASP A 416 6.38 19.95 12.36
C ASP A 416 5.17 19.40 13.13
N GLY A 417 4.45 20.30 13.80
CA GLY A 417 3.26 19.98 14.58
C GLY A 417 3.13 20.85 15.84
N PRO A 418 1.94 20.93 16.45
CA PRO A 418 1.67 21.84 17.57
C PRO A 418 2.50 21.51 18.83
N LEU A 419 2.42 22.40 19.82
CA LEU A 419 3.05 22.18 21.12
C LEU A 419 2.49 20.90 21.77
N GLY A 420 3.39 20.04 22.25
CA GLY A 420 3.00 18.75 22.84
C GLY A 420 2.57 17.68 21.82
N ALA A 421 2.76 17.90 20.52
CA ALA A 421 2.48 16.88 19.50
C ALA A 421 3.33 15.61 19.65
N GLY A 422 4.50 15.70 20.30
CA GLY A 422 5.40 14.56 20.52
C GLY A 422 6.68 14.59 19.68
N LYS A 423 7.07 15.75 19.13
CA LYS A 423 8.31 15.95 18.35
C LYS A 423 9.55 15.39 19.07
N THR A 424 9.83 15.83 20.29
CA THR A 424 10.94 15.28 21.08
C THR A 424 10.82 13.77 21.35
N THR A 425 9.59 13.23 21.49
CA THR A 425 9.38 11.78 21.66
C THR A 425 9.77 11.03 20.39
N LEU A 426 9.45 11.57 19.21
CA LEU A 426 9.91 11.03 17.95
C LEU A 426 11.44 11.10 17.83
N THR A 427 12.05 12.24 18.20
CA THR A 427 13.52 12.39 18.20
C THR A 427 14.21 11.39 19.13
N GLN A 428 13.60 11.07 20.29
CA GLN A 428 14.09 9.99 21.15
C GLN A 428 14.09 8.64 20.43
N GLY A 429 13.08 8.36 19.62
CA GLY A 429 13.05 7.19 18.75
C GLY A 429 14.18 7.23 17.72
N ILE A 430 14.31 8.33 16.98
CA ILE A 430 15.38 8.52 15.97
C ILE A 430 16.76 8.25 16.57
N ALA A 431 17.00 8.80 17.76
CA ALA A 431 18.22 8.58 18.53
C ALA A 431 18.45 7.09 18.90
N ARG A 432 17.39 6.33 19.22
CA ARG A 432 17.48 4.87 19.43
C ARG A 432 17.89 4.18 18.13
N GLY A 433 17.27 4.53 17.01
CA GLY A 433 17.56 3.94 15.68
C GLY A 433 18.98 4.20 15.21
N MET A 434 19.48 5.40 15.45
CA MET A 434 20.86 5.80 15.18
C MET A 434 21.88 5.29 16.22
N ASN A 435 21.41 4.66 17.30
CA ASN A 435 22.25 4.12 18.36
C ASN A 435 23.18 5.17 19.02
N VAL A 436 22.65 6.35 19.36
CA VAL A 436 23.42 7.43 20.01
C VAL A 436 23.49 7.29 21.54
N ARG A 437 24.47 7.96 22.15
CA ARG A 437 24.75 7.89 23.59
C ARG A 437 23.83 8.80 24.40
N GLY A 438 23.41 8.27 25.54
CA GLY A 438 22.73 9.05 26.57
C GLY A 438 21.27 9.32 26.26
N ARG A 439 20.62 10.11 27.12
CA ARG A 439 19.21 10.43 27.00
C ARG A 439 19.02 11.68 26.14
N VAL A 440 18.14 11.59 25.15
CA VAL A 440 17.68 12.74 24.37
C VAL A 440 16.53 13.44 25.09
N THR A 441 16.70 14.74 25.31
CA THR A 441 15.72 15.65 25.91
C THR A 441 15.69 16.90 25.07
N SER A 442 14.52 17.55 24.92
CA SER A 442 14.40 18.79 24.16
C SER A 442 15.48 19.80 24.59
N PRO A 443 16.27 20.33 23.64
CA PRO A 443 17.33 21.30 23.90
C PRO A 443 16.77 22.73 24.05
N THR A 444 15.65 22.89 24.76
CA THR A 444 14.87 24.14 24.84
C THR A 444 15.70 25.36 25.26
N PHE A 445 16.79 25.17 26.03
CA PHE A 445 17.67 26.24 26.51
C PHE A 445 19.00 26.35 25.77
N THR A 446 19.44 25.31 25.06
CA THR A 446 20.73 25.30 24.34
C THR A 446 20.58 25.46 22.84
N ILE A 447 19.34 25.49 22.32
CA ILE A 447 18.96 25.57 20.91
C ILE A 447 19.36 24.32 20.13
N ALA A 448 20.64 23.94 20.17
CA ALA A 448 21.16 22.70 19.61
C ALA A 448 21.82 21.82 20.68
N ARG A 449 21.85 20.52 20.45
CA ARG A 449 22.59 19.56 21.27
C ARG A 449 23.13 18.41 20.43
N GLU A 450 24.43 18.18 20.56
CA GLU A 450 25.12 17.06 19.92
C GLU A 450 24.97 15.76 20.75
N HIS A 451 24.63 14.67 20.07
CA HIS A 451 24.50 13.34 20.62
C HIS A 451 25.40 12.37 19.84
N ARG A 452 26.52 11.99 20.48
CA ARG A 452 27.54 11.13 19.86
C ARG A 452 27.08 9.67 19.73
N PRO A 453 27.49 8.95 18.68
CA PRO A 453 27.16 7.55 18.49
C PRO A 453 27.76 6.64 19.57
N LEU A 454 27.11 5.51 19.86
CA LEU A 454 27.69 4.46 20.71
C LEU A 454 28.89 3.79 20.04
N ALA A 455 28.74 3.44 18.76
CA ALA A 455 29.78 2.84 17.93
C ALA A 455 30.76 3.90 17.38
N THR A 456 31.98 3.48 17.05
CA THR A 456 33.05 4.36 16.53
C THR A 456 32.84 4.80 15.08
N ASP A 457 32.05 4.04 14.33
CA ASP A 457 31.65 4.27 12.93
C ASP A 457 30.20 4.79 12.80
N GLY A 458 29.54 5.08 13.92
CA GLY A 458 28.19 5.62 13.91
C GLY A 458 28.16 7.11 13.53
N VAL A 459 26.96 7.60 13.20
CA VAL A 459 26.73 8.99 12.81
C VAL A 459 26.30 9.80 14.04
N THR A 460 26.80 11.03 14.14
CA THR A 460 26.40 11.97 15.20
C THR A 460 24.99 12.50 14.94
N LEU A 461 24.18 12.63 15.99
CA LEU A 461 22.87 13.30 15.92
C LEU A 461 22.99 14.71 16.49
N ILE A 462 22.57 15.71 15.74
CA ILE A 462 22.38 17.08 16.22
C ILE A 462 20.89 17.34 16.36
N HIS A 463 20.45 17.54 17.59
CA HIS A 463 19.05 17.84 17.89
C HIS A 463 18.88 19.35 18.09
N VAL A 464 18.04 19.97 17.29
CA VAL A 464 17.77 21.42 17.30
C VAL A 464 16.31 21.69 17.68
N ASP A 465 16.07 22.71 18.51
CA ASP A 465 14.75 23.25 18.83
C ASP A 465 14.66 24.70 18.31
N ALA A 466 14.05 24.85 17.14
CA ALA A 466 13.95 26.12 16.43
C ALA A 466 12.83 27.03 16.95
N TYR A 467 11.99 26.57 17.89
CA TYR A 467 10.85 27.36 18.40
C TYR A 467 11.27 28.74 18.93
N ARG A 468 12.46 28.83 19.52
CA ARG A 468 13.00 30.06 20.11
C ARG A 468 13.68 30.99 19.11
N LEU A 469 14.01 30.51 17.91
CA LEU A 469 14.59 31.33 16.86
C LEU A 469 13.56 32.34 16.32
N PHE A 470 12.27 32.04 16.45
CA PHE A 470 11.17 32.88 15.99
C PHE A 470 10.73 34.01 16.96
N GLY A 471 11.47 34.27 18.04
CA GLY A 471 11.17 35.38 18.98
C GLY A 471 9.80 35.29 19.69
N GLU A 472 9.35 36.40 20.31
CA GLU A 472 8.01 36.49 20.95
C GLU A 472 6.86 36.64 19.93
N GLU A 473 7.15 36.99 18.68
CA GLU A 473 6.16 37.26 17.64
C GLU A 473 5.74 36.02 16.82
N GLY A 474 6.43 34.88 17.02
CA GLY A 474 6.14 33.62 16.32
C GLY A 474 6.73 33.56 14.90
N PRO A 475 6.53 32.45 14.18
CA PRO A 475 7.08 32.28 12.83
C PRO A 475 6.55 33.38 11.89
N GLY A 476 7.42 34.33 11.53
CA GLY A 476 7.08 35.51 10.73
C GLY A 476 8.05 36.70 10.84
N SER A 477 8.98 36.72 11.79
CA SER A 477 10.08 37.71 11.87
C SER A 477 11.36 37.17 11.22
N ASP A 478 11.34 37.01 9.90
CA ASP A 478 12.28 36.13 9.17
C ASP A 478 13.77 36.45 9.40
N GLY A 479 14.17 37.72 9.49
CA GLY A 479 15.59 38.11 9.50
C GLY A 479 16.43 37.59 10.69
N GLU A 480 15.95 37.75 11.93
CA GLU A 480 16.74 37.39 13.12
C GLU A 480 16.81 35.88 13.35
N ALA A 481 15.79 35.14 12.92
CA ALA A 481 15.73 33.69 13.05
C ALA A 481 16.75 32.99 12.13
N PHE A 482 16.89 33.47 10.88
CA PHE A 482 17.88 32.97 9.93
C PHE A 482 19.31 33.25 10.40
N ASP A 483 19.62 34.47 10.85
CA ASP A 483 20.95 34.82 11.35
C ASP A 483 21.35 33.97 12.58
N ALA A 484 20.39 33.67 13.45
CA ALA A 484 20.63 32.81 14.61
C ALA A 484 20.82 31.33 14.23
N LEU A 485 20.12 30.82 13.21
CA LEU A 485 20.35 29.47 12.68
C LEU A 485 21.72 29.36 11.98
N ASP A 486 22.08 30.37 11.17
CA ASP A 486 23.37 30.45 10.48
C ASP A 486 24.54 30.44 11.47
N SER A 487 24.38 31.11 12.63
CA SER A 487 25.40 31.12 13.69
C SER A 487 25.68 29.76 14.36
N LEU A 488 24.89 28.73 14.06
CA LEU A 488 25.06 27.38 14.59
C LEU A 488 25.96 26.49 13.69
N ASP A 489 26.39 26.98 12.51
CA ASP A 489 27.23 26.24 11.53
C ASP A 489 26.67 24.83 11.18
N LEU A 490 25.34 24.67 11.20
CA LEU A 490 24.68 23.38 11.04
C LEU A 490 24.81 22.78 9.63
N ASP A 491 25.01 23.62 8.62
CA ASP A 491 25.22 23.22 7.22
C ASP A 491 26.54 22.44 7.06
N THR A 492 27.60 22.94 7.71
CA THR A 492 28.92 22.30 7.73
C THR A 492 28.88 21.02 8.56
N ASP A 493 28.23 21.06 9.73
CA ASP A 493 28.10 19.88 10.59
C ASP A 493 27.24 18.78 9.96
N LEU A 494 26.29 19.12 9.07
CA LEU A 494 25.42 18.16 8.40
C LEU A 494 26.21 17.17 7.53
N GLU A 495 27.37 17.56 6.99
CA GLU A 495 28.19 16.65 6.15
C GLU A 495 28.58 15.35 6.87
N ASP A 496 28.81 15.42 8.18
CA ASP A 496 29.25 14.29 9.03
C ASP A 496 28.19 13.87 10.07
N SER A 497 26.98 14.43 10.03
CA SER A 497 25.94 14.21 11.03
C SER A 497 24.54 14.12 10.45
N VAL A 498 23.58 13.75 11.30
CA VAL A 498 22.15 13.90 11.03
C VAL A 498 21.65 15.06 11.87
N VAL A 499 20.93 16.00 11.27
CA VAL A 499 20.28 17.10 11.98
C VAL A 499 18.79 16.80 12.11
N VAL A 500 18.26 16.85 13.34
CA VAL A 500 16.81 16.80 13.61
C VAL A 500 16.37 18.14 14.17
N ALA A 501 15.60 18.91 13.40
CA ALA A 501 15.09 20.22 13.76
C ALA A 501 13.61 20.16 14.14
N GLU A 502 13.31 20.36 15.43
CA GLU A 502 11.94 20.62 15.89
C GLU A 502 11.53 22.04 15.54
N TRP A 503 10.31 22.21 15.03
CA TRP A 503 9.80 23.51 14.55
C TRP A 503 10.63 24.10 13.41
N GLY A 504 11.35 23.26 12.65
CA GLY A 504 12.23 23.72 11.59
C GLY A 504 11.51 24.16 10.31
N MET A 505 10.19 24.00 10.21
CA MET A 505 9.46 24.30 8.98
C MET A 505 9.45 25.82 8.70
N GLY A 506 9.86 26.23 7.50
CA GLY A 506 10.04 27.63 7.10
C GLY A 506 11.39 28.24 7.49
N LEU A 507 12.31 27.45 8.06
CA LEU A 507 13.59 27.92 8.56
C LEU A 507 14.73 26.95 8.22
N ALA A 508 14.62 25.67 8.60
CA ALA A 508 15.69 24.69 8.50
C ALA A 508 15.88 24.14 7.07
N GLU A 509 14.94 24.35 6.15
CA GLU A 509 15.07 23.92 4.74
C GLU A 509 16.29 24.51 4.05
N VAL A 510 16.81 25.64 4.54
CA VAL A 510 18.02 26.27 3.99
C VAL A 510 19.29 25.44 4.23
N LEU A 511 19.26 24.52 5.19
CA LEU A 511 20.41 23.70 5.57
C LEU A 511 20.68 22.55 4.59
N SER A 512 19.67 22.13 3.82
CA SER A 512 19.83 21.05 2.83
C SER A 512 18.81 21.13 1.71
N GLU A 513 19.27 20.90 0.48
CA GLU A 513 18.38 20.73 -0.69
C GLU A 513 17.46 19.49 -0.52
N ARG A 514 17.86 18.51 0.28
CA ARG A 514 17.07 17.30 0.54
C ARG A 514 16.86 17.08 2.04
N TYR A 515 15.60 17.02 2.44
CA TYR A 515 15.23 16.82 3.85
C TYR A 515 14.00 15.94 4.01
N LEU A 516 13.91 15.24 5.14
CA LEU A 516 12.75 14.49 5.55
C LEU A 516 11.81 15.42 6.34
N GLN A 517 10.68 15.77 5.75
CA GLN A 517 9.63 16.49 6.45
C GLN A 517 8.73 15.49 7.18
N VAL A 518 8.54 15.69 8.49
CA VAL A 518 7.62 14.91 9.32
C VAL A 518 6.58 15.85 9.93
N SER A 519 5.31 15.61 9.66
CA SER A 519 4.18 16.34 10.24
C SER A 519 3.46 15.45 11.26
N ILE A 520 3.23 15.98 12.45
CA ILE A 520 2.54 15.28 13.55
C ILE A 520 1.22 15.98 13.82
N ASP A 521 0.12 15.34 13.39
CA ASP A 521 -1.23 15.83 13.64
C ASP A 521 -1.75 15.36 15.02
N ARG A 522 -2.31 16.31 15.77
CA ARG A 522 -2.92 16.16 17.09
C ARG A 522 -4.39 16.65 17.11
N SER A 523 -5.03 16.79 15.95
CA SER A 523 -6.41 17.26 15.81
C SER A 523 -7.45 16.36 16.48
N ARG A 524 -7.08 15.12 16.85
CA ARG A 524 -7.96 14.17 17.52
C ARG A 524 -8.21 14.55 18.98
N ASP A 525 -9.41 14.24 19.46
CA ASP A 525 -9.81 14.39 20.87
C ASP A 525 -9.15 13.35 21.80
N ASP A 526 -8.45 12.35 21.24
CA ASP A 526 -7.68 11.35 21.98
C ASP A 526 -6.17 11.66 22.04
N ASP A 527 -5.43 10.81 22.75
CA ASP A 527 -3.97 10.95 22.86
C ASP A 527 -3.20 10.42 21.64
N ALA A 528 -3.89 9.96 20.59
CA ALA A 528 -3.25 9.45 19.38
C ALA A 528 -2.80 10.58 18.45
N ARG A 529 -1.77 10.30 17.65
CA ARG A 529 -1.18 11.22 16.66
C ARG A 529 -1.15 10.54 15.30
N VAL A 530 -1.47 11.29 14.26
CA VAL A 530 -1.20 10.84 12.88
C VAL A 530 0.12 11.46 12.46
N VAL A 531 1.14 10.62 12.30
CA VAL A 531 2.46 11.06 11.84
C VAL A 531 2.54 10.79 10.35
N THR A 532 2.80 11.81 9.55
CA THR A 532 2.98 11.70 8.10
C THR A 532 4.34 12.22 7.73
N TRP A 533 5.06 11.55 6.83
CA TRP A 533 6.40 11.97 6.43
C TRP A 533 6.66 11.82 4.93
N LYS A 534 7.58 12.64 4.42
CA LYS A 534 8.02 12.59 3.03
C LYS A 534 9.41 13.19 2.89
N TRP A 535 10.19 12.62 1.98
CA TRP A 535 11.42 13.27 1.52
C TRP A 535 11.06 14.40 0.57
N SER A 536 11.51 15.61 0.88
CA SER A 536 11.52 16.74 -0.05
C SER A 536 12.87 16.81 -0.76
N LYS A 537 12.82 17.24 -2.02
CA LYS A 537 13.97 17.63 -2.84
C LYS A 537 13.85 19.11 -3.17
#